data_AF-A0A1F6V1W9-F1
#
_entry.id   AF-A0A1F6V1W9-F1
#
_cell.length_a   1.000
_cell.length_b   1.000
_cell.length_c   1.000
_cell.angle_alpha   90.00
_cell.angle_beta   90.00
_cell.angle_gamma   90.00
#
_symmetry.space_group_name_H-M   'P 1'
#
loop_
_entity.id
_entity.type
_entity.pdbx_description
1 polymer ?
#
loop_
_entity_poly.entity_id
_entity_poly.type
_entity_poly.pdbx_seq_one_letter_code
_entity_poly.pdbx_strand_id
1 'polypeptide(L)'
;MGLGGIGDGGTIDVIYSKDRALEQCTTYLERLFGVACGDLDVSSYVKLLESQGKVVLMDSTTAGIERIALQRLENAAAIGPQGAFELYGLSVYNSNVHDDKDATTRFVVVEKKLG
;
A
#
# COMPACT_ATOMS: atom_id res chain seq x y z
N MET A 1 -5.46 10.45 22.31
CA MET A 1 -6.14 9.16 22.12
C MET A 1 -5.96 8.78 20.66
N GLY A 2 -5.18 7.73 20.38
CA GLY A 2 -4.84 7.31 19.02
C GLY A 2 -6.03 6.63 18.35
N LEU A 3 -6.40 7.11 17.17
CA LEU A 3 -7.37 6.46 16.29
C LEU A 3 -6.59 5.49 15.40
N GLY A 4 -6.34 4.27 15.90
CA GLY A 4 -5.96 3.17 15.01
C GLY A 4 -7.13 2.89 14.08
N GLY A 5 -6.87 2.80 12.77
CA GLY A 5 -7.89 2.45 11.79
C GLY A 5 -8.45 1.05 12.09
N ILE A 6 -9.71 1.00 12.51
CA ILE A 6 -10.42 -0.24 12.90
C ILE A 6 -10.99 -0.90 11.65
N GLY A 7 -10.57 -2.14 11.37
CA GLY A 7 -11.24 -3.08 10.47
C GLY A 7 -11.47 -4.40 11.21
N ASP A 8 -12.74 -4.77 11.42
CA ASP A 8 -13.26 -6.05 11.93
C ASP A 8 -12.43 -6.86 12.95
N GLY A 9 -11.90 -6.20 13.98
CA GLY A 9 -11.39 -6.85 15.20
C GLY A 9 -9.87 -6.95 15.36
N GLY A 10 -9.09 -6.41 14.42
CA GLY A 10 -7.63 -6.31 14.52
C GLY A 10 -7.12 -4.89 14.24
N THR A 11 -5.96 -4.55 14.80
CA THR A 11 -5.24 -3.29 14.50
C THR A 11 -4.28 -3.60 13.35
N ILE A 12 -4.29 -2.82 12.25
CA ILE A 12 -3.27 -2.98 11.20
C ILE A 12 -1.98 -2.36 11.72
N ASP A 13 -0.98 -3.21 11.98
CA ASP A 13 0.31 -2.80 12.51
C ASP A 13 1.29 -2.42 11.39
N VAL A 14 1.17 -3.06 10.22
CA VAL A 14 2.10 -2.88 9.09
C VAL A 14 1.43 -3.02 7.72
N ILE A 15 1.89 -2.23 6.74
CA ILE A 15 1.51 -2.33 5.33
C ILE A 15 2.70 -2.73 4.45
N TYR A 16 2.51 -3.76 3.63
CA TYR A 16 3.47 -4.20 2.60
C TYR A 16 3.06 -3.70 1.22
N SER A 17 3.92 -2.92 0.56
CA SER A 17 3.68 -2.53 -0.84
C SER A 17 4.93 -1.97 -1.50
N LYS A 18 4.82 -1.68 -2.80
CA LYS A 18 5.85 -0.96 -3.57
C LYS A 18 5.90 0.51 -3.14
N ASP A 19 7.10 1.08 -3.11
CA ASP A 19 7.37 2.49 -2.82
C ASP A 19 6.35 3.44 -3.46
N ARG A 20 6.19 3.36 -4.79
CA ARG A 20 5.30 4.26 -5.52
C ARG A 20 3.83 4.13 -5.14
N ALA A 21 3.40 2.93 -4.75
CA ALA A 21 2.02 2.72 -4.31
C ALA A 21 1.78 3.31 -2.91
N LEU A 22 2.77 3.24 -2.02
CA LEU A 22 2.73 3.89 -0.71
C LEU A 22 2.71 5.42 -0.84
N GLU A 23 3.56 5.96 -1.73
CA GLU A 23 3.62 7.38 -2.06
C GLU A 23 2.29 7.92 -2.62
N GLN A 24 1.50 7.06 -3.24
CA GLN A 24 0.19 7.43 -3.80
C GLN A 24 -0.95 7.27 -2.79
N CYS A 25 -0.70 6.82 -1.56
CA CYS A 25 -1.73 6.55 -0.54
C CYS A 25 -1.42 7.25 0.79
N THR A 26 -0.70 8.37 0.77
CA THR A 26 -0.17 9.03 1.97
C THR A 26 -1.26 9.51 2.92
N THR A 27 -2.37 10.03 2.39
CA THR A 27 -3.52 10.48 3.20
C THR A 27 -4.13 9.31 3.98
N TYR A 28 -4.20 8.14 3.35
CA TYR A 28 -4.69 6.94 4.00
C TYR A 28 -3.73 6.46 5.10
N LEU A 29 -2.42 6.43 4.81
CA LEU A 29 -1.40 6.02 5.77
C LEU A 29 -1.35 6.95 7.00
N GLU A 30 -1.47 8.27 6.79
CA GLU A 30 -1.52 9.25 7.88
C GLU A 30 -2.70 9.00 8.83
N ARG A 31 -3.90 8.76 8.26
CA ARG A 31 -5.10 8.44 9.05
C ARG A 31 -5.00 7.11 9.76
N LEU A 32 -4.43 6.11 9.10
CA LEU A 32 -4.32 4.75 9.64
C LEU A 32 -3.38 4.70 10.84
N PHE A 33 -2.21 5.35 10.72
CA PHE A 33 -1.15 5.27 11.72
C PHE A 33 -1.08 6.47 12.67
N GLY A 34 -1.85 7.53 12.40
CA GLY A 34 -1.82 8.77 13.19
C GLY A 34 -0.48 9.51 13.13
N VAL A 35 0.30 9.32 12.06
CA VAL A 35 1.59 9.98 11.84
C VAL A 35 1.40 11.04 10.77
N ALA A 36 1.43 12.31 11.16
CA ALA A 36 1.27 13.41 10.22
C ALA A 36 2.47 13.52 9.26
N CYS A 37 2.21 13.79 7.98
CA CYS A 37 3.27 14.05 6.99
C CYS A 37 4.05 15.35 7.30
N GLY A 38 3.34 16.39 7.79
CA GLY A 38 3.95 17.69 8.09
C GLY A 38 4.53 18.35 6.85
N ASP A 39 5.76 18.85 6.95
CA ASP A 39 6.50 19.50 5.84
C ASP A 39 7.38 18.52 5.04
N LEU A 40 7.27 17.20 5.29
CA LEU A 40 8.05 16.20 4.57
C LEU A 40 7.54 16.07 3.13
N ASP A 41 8.47 15.84 2.19
CA ASP A 41 8.08 15.34 0.88
C ASP A 41 7.56 13.89 0.99
N VAL A 42 6.77 13.48 0.01
CA VAL A 42 6.09 12.18 -0.01
C VAL A 42 7.05 11.00 0.16
N SER A 43 8.22 11.03 -0.48
CA SER A 43 9.20 9.94 -0.38
C SER A 43 9.85 9.91 1.01
N SER A 44 10.15 11.08 1.59
CA SER A 44 10.65 11.18 2.97
C SER A 44 9.63 10.72 4.01
N TYR A 45 8.34 10.99 3.78
CA TYR A 45 7.27 10.50 4.63
C TYR A 45 7.14 8.97 4.62
N VAL A 46 7.24 8.34 3.43
CA VAL A 46 7.24 6.87 3.34
C VAL A 46 8.44 6.27 4.08
N LYS A 47 9.63 6.86 3.96
CA LYS A 47 10.82 6.43 4.72
C LYS A 47 10.67 6.60 6.23
N LEU A 48 9.99 7.66 6.68
CA LEU A 48 9.66 7.84 8.10
C LEU A 48 8.79 6.67 8.58
N LEU A 49 7.72 6.33 7.86
CA LEU A 49 6.85 5.20 8.21
C LEU A 49 7.61 3.87 8.20
N GLU A 50 8.53 3.68 7.25
CA GLU A 50 9.37 2.49 7.14
C GLU A 50 10.28 2.35 8.37
N SER A 51 10.95 3.44 8.76
CA SER A 51 11.81 3.45 9.95
C SER A 51 11.06 3.16 11.26
N GLN A 52 9.74 3.37 11.27
CA GLN A 52 8.85 3.06 12.39
C GLN A 52 8.20 1.67 12.29
N GLY A 53 8.53 0.87 11.26
CA GLY A 53 7.97 -0.45 11.02
C GLY A 53 6.49 -0.45 10.59
N LYS A 54 5.93 0.70 10.22
CA LYS A 54 4.52 0.85 9.81
C LYS A 54 4.30 0.48 8.35
N VAL A 55 5.33 0.61 7.54
CA VAL A 55 5.34 0.13 6.16
C VAL A 55 6.60 -0.69 5.90
N VAL A 56 6.51 -1.62 4.97
CA VAL A 56 7.66 -2.39 4.48
C VAL A 56 7.67 -2.30 2.96
N LEU A 57 8.79 -1.81 2.43
CA LEU A 57 8.99 -1.67 1.00
C LEU A 57 9.17 -3.04 0.34
N MET A 58 8.43 -3.25 -0.75
CA MET A 58 8.44 -4.49 -1.53
C MET A 58 8.82 -4.19 -2.99
N ASP A 59 9.40 -5.17 -3.67
CA ASP A 59 9.77 -5.05 -5.09
C ASP A 59 8.56 -4.77 -6.01
N SER A 60 7.38 -5.24 -5.60
CA SER A 60 6.11 -4.99 -6.28
C SER A 60 4.94 -4.98 -5.30
N THR A 61 3.81 -4.42 -5.72
CA THR A 61 2.55 -4.49 -4.98
C THR A 61 2.12 -5.94 -4.76
N THR A 62 2.21 -6.78 -5.80
CA THR A 62 1.90 -8.21 -5.73
C THR A 62 2.78 -8.97 -4.74
N ALA A 63 4.08 -8.63 -4.64
CA ALA A 63 4.96 -9.26 -3.65
C ALA A 63 4.51 -9.00 -2.21
N GLY A 64 3.95 -7.81 -1.92
CA GLY A 64 3.34 -7.52 -0.62
C GLY A 64 2.12 -8.40 -0.33
N ILE A 65 1.27 -8.59 -1.35
CA ILE A 65 0.06 -9.42 -1.28
C ILE A 65 0.42 -10.90 -1.06
N GLU A 66 1.38 -11.41 -1.83
CA GLU A 66 1.90 -12.77 -1.70
C GLU A 66 2.46 -13.03 -0.32
N ARG A 67 3.23 -12.07 0.21
CA ARG A 67 3.83 -12.18 1.53
C ARG A 67 2.78 -12.37 2.61
N ILE A 68 1.75 -11.52 2.65
CA ILE A 68 0.69 -11.62 3.67
C ILE A 68 -0.09 -12.94 3.55
N ALA A 69 -0.41 -13.36 2.32
CA ALA A 69 -1.18 -14.58 2.07
C ALA A 69 -0.40 -15.85 2.41
N LEU A 70 0.84 -15.96 1.93
CA LEU A 70 1.64 -17.18 2.06
C LEU A 70 2.22 -17.35 3.47
N GLN A 71 2.62 -16.25 4.11
CA GLN A 71 3.18 -16.30 5.47
C GLN A 71 2.09 -16.21 6.55
N ARG A 72 0.82 -16.04 6.17
CA ARG A 72 -0.33 -15.92 7.07
C ARG A 72 -0.11 -14.87 8.16
N LEU A 73 0.38 -13.70 7.74
CA LEU A 73 0.70 -12.61 8.65
C LEU A 73 -0.60 -12.02 9.20
N GLU A 74 -0.74 -12.04 10.52
CA GLU A 74 -1.81 -11.37 11.24
C GLU A 74 -1.49 -9.87 11.39
N ASN A 75 -2.51 -9.02 11.52
CA ASN A 75 -2.38 -7.56 11.65
C ASN A 75 -1.56 -6.88 10.53
N ALA A 76 -1.33 -7.59 9.42
CA ALA A 76 -0.62 -7.11 8.26
C ALA A 76 -1.58 -6.88 7.09
N ALA A 77 -1.38 -5.79 6.38
CA ALA A 77 -2.12 -5.48 5.17
C ALA A 77 -1.18 -5.23 3.99
N ALA A 78 -1.74 -5.16 2.78
CA ALA A 78 -1.01 -4.79 1.58
C ALA A 78 -1.81 -3.78 0.76
N ILE A 79 -1.10 -2.90 0.06
CA ILE A 79 -1.69 -1.99 -0.93
C ILE A 79 -1.36 -2.53 -2.32
N GLY A 80 -2.36 -2.66 -3.17
CA GLY A 80 -2.21 -3.19 -4.52
C GLY A 80 -3.54 -3.23 -5.30
N PRO A 81 -3.52 -3.80 -6.51
CA PRO A 81 -4.70 -3.87 -7.35
C PRO A 81 -5.73 -4.83 -6.77
N GLN A 82 -7.02 -4.47 -6.82
CA GLN A 82 -8.10 -5.25 -6.23
C GLN A 82 -8.10 -6.72 -6.69
N GLY A 83 -7.98 -6.94 -8.00
CA GLY A 83 -7.98 -8.30 -8.56
C GLY A 83 -6.86 -9.20 -8.04
N ALA A 84 -5.73 -8.64 -7.57
CA ALA A 84 -4.69 -9.46 -6.95
C ALA A 84 -5.09 -9.97 -5.56
N PHE A 85 -5.83 -9.19 -4.76
CA PHE A 85 -6.32 -9.68 -3.45
C PHE A 85 -7.29 -10.84 -3.62
N GLU A 86 -8.19 -10.75 -4.60
CA GLU A 86 -9.16 -11.80 -4.91
C GLU A 86 -8.48 -13.11 -5.31
N LEU A 87 -7.42 -13.05 -6.13
CA LEU A 87 -6.62 -14.22 -6.52
C LEU A 87 -5.98 -14.93 -5.32
N TYR A 88 -5.58 -14.18 -4.30
CA TYR A 88 -4.96 -14.70 -3.08
C TYR A 88 -5.95 -14.97 -1.94
N GLY A 89 -7.26 -14.82 -2.18
CA GLY A 89 -8.31 -15.08 -1.19
C GLY A 89 -8.33 -14.06 -0.04
N LEU A 90 -7.79 -12.87 -0.25
CA LEU A 90 -7.72 -11.80 0.74
C LEU A 90 -8.94 -10.89 0.65
N SER A 91 -9.50 -10.50 1.80
CA SER A 91 -10.59 -9.53 1.86
C SER A 91 -10.08 -8.10 1.70
N VAL A 92 -10.81 -7.30 0.92
CA VAL A 92 -10.53 -5.87 0.76
C VAL A 92 -11.12 -5.09 1.92
N TYR A 93 -10.28 -4.45 2.73
CA TYR A 93 -10.71 -3.62 3.85
C TYR A 93 -11.17 -2.24 3.42
N ASN A 94 -10.34 -1.54 2.65
CA ASN A 94 -10.62 -0.20 2.14
C ASN A 94 -10.27 -0.15 0.66
N SER A 95 -11.22 0.30 -0.16
CA SER A 95 -11.04 0.51 -1.60
C SER A 95 -10.78 1.99 -1.90
N ASN A 96 -10.13 2.27 -3.04
CA ASN A 96 -9.91 3.65 -3.54
C ASN A 96 -9.12 4.53 -2.57
N VAL A 97 -8.10 3.96 -1.91
CA VAL A 97 -7.26 4.63 -0.90
C VAL A 97 -6.17 5.54 -1.47
N HIS A 98 -6.04 5.63 -2.79
CA HIS A 98 -5.08 6.52 -3.44
C HIS A 98 -5.48 8.00 -3.27
N ASP A 99 -4.48 8.88 -3.25
CA ASP A 99 -4.61 10.31 -3.03
C ASP A 99 -5.22 11.02 -4.27
N ASP A 100 -4.71 10.74 -5.46
CA ASP A 100 -5.18 11.32 -6.73
C ASP A 100 -6.26 10.45 -7.38
N LYS A 101 -7.52 10.91 -7.33
CA LYS A 101 -8.68 10.17 -7.88
C LYS A 101 -8.69 10.05 -9.40
N ASP A 102 -7.93 10.89 -10.08
CA ASP A 102 -7.80 10.89 -11.53
C ASP A 102 -6.55 10.12 -11.99
N ALA A 103 -5.84 9.46 -11.07
CA ALA A 103 -4.68 8.64 -11.37
C ALA A 103 -5.05 7.50 -12.33
N THR A 104 -4.71 7.67 -13.61
CA THR A 104 -4.93 6.70 -14.67
C THR A 104 -3.60 6.15 -15.18
N THR A 105 -3.55 4.84 -15.43
CA THR A 105 -2.37 4.20 -16.03
C THR A 105 -2.56 4.08 -17.54
N ARG A 106 -1.65 4.67 -18.31
CA ARG A 106 -1.59 4.52 -19.76
C ARG A 106 -0.64 3.40 -20.13
N PHE A 107 -1.13 2.41 -20.87
CA PHE A 107 -0.35 1.29 -21.38
C PHE A 107 -0.11 1.46 -22.88
N VAL A 108 1.09 1.13 -23.33
CA VAL A 108 1.45 1.08 -24.75
C VAL A 108 2.09 -0.27 -25.06
N VAL A 109 1.77 -0.83 -26.23
CA VAL A 109 2.41 -2.05 -26.75
C VAL A 109 3.36 -1.62 -27.85
N VAL A 110 4.62 -2.05 -27.76
CA VAL A 110 5.65 -1.71 -28.75
C VAL A 110 6.23 -2.99 -29.34
N GLU A 111 6.50 -2.97 -30.65
CA GLU A 111 7.26 -4.00 -31.34
C GLU A 111 8.50 -3.38 -31.98
N LYS A 112 9.61 -4.13 -32.02
CA LYS A 112 10.79 -3.71 -32.79
C LYS A 112 10.52 -4.02 -34.25
N LYS A 113 10.32 -3.00 -35.09
CA LYS A 113 10.40 -3.18 -36.55
C LYS A 113 11.84 -3.58 -36.90
N LEU A 114 12.00 -4.75 -37.51
CA LEU A 114 13.23 -5.11 -38.22
C LEU A 114 13.24 -4.31 -39.52
N GLY A 115 14.24 -3.45 -39.68
CA GLY A 115 14.55 -2.75 -40.93
C GLY A 115 15.51 -3.55 -41.79
#